data_AF-H5YMN3-F1
#
_entry.id   AF-H5YMN3-F1
#
_cell.length_a   1.000
_cell.length_b   1.000
_cell.length_c   1.000
_cell.angle_alpha   90.00
_cell.angle_beta   90.00
_cell.angle_gamma   90.00
#
_symmetry.space_group_name_H-M   'P 1'
#
loop_
_entity.id
_entity.type
_entity.pdbx_description
1 polymer ?
#
loop_
_entity_poly.entity_id
_entity_poly.type
_entity_poly.pdbx_seq_one_letter_code
_entity_poly.pdbx_strand_id
1 'polypeptide(L)'
;MHRHLRRICLLVAMASSMGTLSALAADADHGADLARRWCASCHVVANGQTQASADVPSFASVARRPDFSSERLAFFLLDPHPKMPNFPLSRTEAGDIAAYIASLR
;
A
#
# COMPACT_ATOMS: atom_id res chain seq x y z
N MET A 1 -9.98 39.99 56.67
CA MET A 1 -8.59 40.02 56.15
C MET A 1 -8.49 39.21 54.86
N HIS A 2 -9.07 39.73 53.77
CA HIS A 2 -9.28 39.07 52.48
C HIS A 2 -8.05 39.09 51.54
N ARG A 3 -6.83 38.88 52.05
CA ARG A 3 -5.59 39.19 51.31
C ARG A 3 -4.70 38.00 50.93
N HIS A 4 -5.22 36.78 51.05
CA HIS A 4 -4.59 35.58 50.46
C HIS A 4 -5.24 35.13 49.14
N LEU A 5 -6.26 35.87 48.69
CA LEU A 5 -6.61 35.96 47.27
C LEU A 5 -5.39 36.52 46.54
N ARG A 6 -4.80 35.76 45.59
CA ARG A 6 -3.61 36.08 44.75
C ARG A 6 -2.27 35.47 45.21
N ARG A 7 -2.17 34.15 45.22
CA ARG A 7 -0.91 33.43 44.92
C ARG A 7 -1.31 32.24 44.01
N ILE A 8 -1.14 32.36 42.68
CA ILE A 8 0.06 31.87 41.95
C ILE A 8 0.13 30.34 42.15
N CYS A 9 -0.07 29.44 41.19
CA CYS A 9 0.17 29.38 39.75
C CYS A 9 -0.74 28.25 39.22
N LEU A 10 -1.61 28.48 38.23
CA LEU A 10 -1.50 27.91 36.88
C LEU A 10 -0.43 26.82 36.76
N LEU A 11 -0.82 25.57 36.43
CA LEU A 11 -0.01 24.51 35.76
C LEU A 11 -0.60 23.13 36.12
N VAL A 12 -0.95 22.17 35.26
CA VAL A 12 -1.01 22.03 33.80
C VAL A 12 -2.05 20.91 33.59
N ALA A 13 -3.14 21.16 32.87
CA ALA A 13 -3.94 20.08 32.31
C ALA A 13 -3.15 19.53 31.10
N MET A 14 -2.38 18.45 31.31
CA MET A 14 -1.75 17.71 30.22
C MET A 14 -2.85 16.98 29.46
N ALA A 15 -3.47 17.67 28.50
CA ALA A 15 -4.26 17.02 27.48
C ALA A 15 -3.30 16.22 26.60
N SER A 16 -3.19 14.91 26.88
CA SER A 16 -2.48 13.96 26.04
C SER A 16 -3.13 13.94 24.66
N SER A 17 -2.60 14.72 23.71
CA SER A 17 -2.89 14.57 22.30
C SER A 17 -2.27 13.25 21.84
N MET A 18 -3.01 12.15 22.01
CA MET A 18 -2.77 10.91 21.29
C MET A 18 -2.97 11.23 19.81
N GLY A 19 -1.88 11.60 19.13
CA GLY A 19 -1.84 11.71 17.68
C GLY A 19 -2.15 10.33 17.12
N THR A 20 -3.32 10.15 16.54
CA THR A 20 -3.62 9.01 15.69
C THR A 20 -2.67 9.07 14.50
N LEU A 21 -1.68 8.17 14.48
CA LEU A 21 -0.95 7.87 13.25
C LEU A 21 -1.98 7.32 12.26
N SER A 22 -2.48 8.18 11.38
CA SER A 22 -3.27 7.75 10.25
C SER A 22 -2.33 6.98 9.33
N ALA A 23 -2.42 5.65 9.34
CA ALA A 23 -1.83 4.88 8.27
C ALA A 23 -2.44 5.39 6.96
N LEU A 24 -1.61 5.85 6.03
CA LEU A 24 -2.07 6.12 4.67
C LEU A 24 -2.61 4.80 4.12
N ALA A 25 -3.89 4.80 3.73
CA ALA A 25 -4.47 3.69 3.02
C ALA A 25 -3.74 3.54 1.67
N ALA A 26 -3.59 2.30 1.21
CA ALA A 26 -3.03 2.03 -0.11
C ALA A 26 -3.93 2.62 -1.20
N ASP A 27 -3.32 3.15 -2.25
CA ASP A 27 -3.98 3.79 -3.39
C ASP A 27 -4.01 2.84 -4.60
N ALA A 28 -5.16 2.22 -4.83
CA ALA A 28 -5.33 1.27 -5.92
C ALA A 28 -5.24 1.91 -7.32
N ASP A 29 -5.58 3.20 -7.47
CA ASP A 29 -5.49 3.88 -8.75
C ASP A 29 -4.03 4.17 -9.11
N HIS A 30 -3.25 4.64 -8.12
CA HIS A 30 -1.80 4.74 -8.27
C HIS A 30 -1.16 3.37 -8.56
N GLY A 31 -1.61 2.33 -7.87
CA GLY A 31 -1.19 0.95 -8.11
C GLY A 31 -1.47 0.47 -9.53
N ALA A 32 -2.62 0.84 -10.10
CA ALA A 32 -2.97 0.52 -11.49
C ALA A 32 -2.02 1.18 -12.49
N ASP A 33 -1.64 2.44 -12.25
CA ASP A 33 -0.72 3.16 -13.11
C ASP A 33 0.69 2.58 -13.07
N LEU A 34 1.18 2.21 -11.87
CA LEU A 34 2.45 1.52 -11.70
C LEU A 34 2.43 0.14 -12.39
N ALA A 35 1.37 -0.63 -12.21
CA ALA A 35 1.21 -1.95 -12.82
C ALA A 35 1.26 -1.88 -14.35
N ARG A 36 0.55 -0.93 -14.96
CA ARG A 36 0.60 -0.71 -16.42
C ARG A 36 2.00 -0.33 -16.89
N ARG A 37 2.70 0.48 -16.11
CA ARG A 37 4.04 0.96 -16.47
C ARG A 37 5.10 -0.14 -16.39
N TRP A 38 5.07 -0.95 -15.33
CA TRP A 38 6.20 -1.83 -14.99
C TRP A 38 5.89 -3.32 -15.24
N CYS A 39 4.64 -3.73 -15.09
CA CYS A 39 4.28 -5.15 -15.08
C CYS A 39 3.66 -5.63 -16.41
N ALA A 40 3.11 -4.73 -17.21
CA ALA A 40 2.32 -5.07 -18.41
C ALA A 40 3.13 -5.70 -19.56
N SER A 41 4.46 -5.61 -19.55
CA SER A 41 5.30 -6.31 -20.55
C SER A 41 5.28 -7.83 -20.39
N CYS A 42 5.00 -8.32 -19.17
CA CYS A 42 4.97 -9.75 -18.86
C CYS A 42 3.57 -10.20 -18.44
N HIS A 43 2.90 -9.46 -17.57
CA HIS A 43 1.62 -9.85 -16.97
C HIS A 43 0.44 -9.19 -17.68
N VAL A 44 -0.70 -9.89 -17.78
CA VAL A 44 -1.99 -9.25 -18.04
C VAL A 44 -2.43 -8.51 -16.78
N VAL A 45 -2.31 -7.17 -16.79
CA VAL A 45 -2.62 -6.33 -15.62
C VAL A 45 -4.03 -5.77 -15.62
N ALA A 46 -4.66 -5.66 -16.80
CA ALA A 46 -6.01 -5.14 -16.98
C ALA A 46 -6.75 -5.86 -18.12
N ASN A 47 -8.07 -5.74 -18.16
CA ASN A 47 -8.91 -6.27 -19.24
C ASN A 47 -8.53 -5.63 -20.59
N GLY A 48 -8.57 -6.42 -21.66
CA GLY A 48 -8.30 -5.94 -23.02
C GLY A 48 -6.82 -5.92 -23.43
N GLN A 49 -5.90 -6.32 -22.54
CA GLN A 49 -4.49 -6.48 -22.90
C GLN A 49 -4.29 -7.73 -23.78
N THR A 50 -3.66 -7.55 -24.94
CA THR A 50 -3.48 -8.61 -25.96
C THR A 50 -2.10 -9.25 -25.97
N GLN A 51 -1.15 -8.73 -25.19
CA GLN A 51 0.22 -9.20 -25.13
C GLN A 51 0.65 -9.42 -23.68
N ALA A 52 1.11 -10.64 -23.39
CA ALA A 52 1.68 -11.06 -22.12
C ALA A 52 2.52 -12.33 -22.35
N SER A 53 3.40 -12.65 -21.41
CA SER A 53 4.11 -13.94 -21.44
C SER A 53 3.15 -15.07 -21.05
N ALA A 54 3.20 -16.20 -21.75
CA ALA A 54 2.27 -17.31 -21.55
C ALA A 54 2.42 -17.97 -20.16
N ASP A 55 3.62 -17.94 -19.59
CA ASP A 55 3.96 -18.66 -18.36
C ASP A 55 3.90 -17.82 -17.09
N VAL A 56 3.29 -16.63 -17.14
CA VAL A 56 3.12 -15.76 -15.96
C VAL A 56 1.64 -15.47 -15.69
N PRO A 57 1.22 -15.41 -14.42
CA PRO A 57 -0.19 -15.26 -14.08
C PRO A 57 -0.71 -13.86 -14.44
N SER A 58 -1.98 -13.76 -14.80
CA SER A 58 -2.66 -12.46 -14.86
C SER A 58 -2.89 -11.92 -13.45
N PHE A 59 -2.98 -10.60 -13.30
CA PHE A 59 -3.27 -10.01 -11.99
C PHE A 59 -4.62 -10.48 -11.45
N ALA A 60 -5.62 -10.60 -12.32
CA ALA A 60 -6.93 -11.12 -11.96
C ALA A 60 -6.88 -12.59 -11.49
N SER A 61 -5.99 -13.44 -12.05
CA SER A 61 -5.83 -14.81 -11.56
C SER A 61 -5.11 -14.87 -10.21
N VAL A 62 -4.13 -13.98 -9.96
CA VAL A 62 -3.50 -13.81 -8.65
C VAL A 62 -4.53 -13.38 -7.61
N ALA A 63 -5.34 -12.37 -7.92
CA ALA A 63 -6.37 -11.82 -7.03
C ALA A 63 -7.38 -12.88 -6.56
N ARG A 64 -7.77 -13.80 -7.46
CA ARG A 64 -8.73 -14.87 -7.19
C ARG A 64 -8.17 -16.10 -6.46
N ARG A 65 -6.87 -16.12 -6.15
CA ARG A 65 -6.29 -17.23 -5.38
C ARG A 65 -6.94 -17.31 -3.98
N PRO A 66 -7.31 -18.51 -3.50
CA PRO A 66 -7.88 -18.68 -2.16
C PRO A 66 -6.98 -18.17 -1.02
N ASP A 67 -5.66 -18.20 -1.23
CA ASP A 67 -4.63 -17.80 -0.26
C ASP A 67 -4.10 -16.36 -0.46
N PHE A 68 -4.75 -15.56 -1.32
CA PHE A 68 -4.32 -14.20 -1.61
C PHE A 68 -4.31 -13.30 -0.36
N SER A 69 -3.23 -12.53 -0.22
CA SER A 69 -3.04 -11.48 0.78
C SER A 69 -2.30 -10.32 0.14
N SER A 70 -2.85 -9.11 0.27
CA SER A 70 -2.22 -7.89 -0.24
C SER A 70 -0.87 -7.63 0.43
N GLU A 71 -0.76 -7.94 1.72
CA GLU A 71 0.48 -7.76 2.49
C GLU A 71 1.57 -8.70 1.98
N ARG A 72 1.28 -10.00 1.83
CA ARG A 72 2.26 -10.96 1.29
C ARG A 72 2.69 -10.60 -0.12
N LEU A 73 1.75 -10.10 -0.93
CA LEU A 73 2.03 -9.66 -2.28
C LEU A 73 2.93 -8.42 -2.29
N ALA A 74 2.66 -7.42 -1.45
CA ALA A 74 3.52 -6.24 -1.32
C ALA A 74 4.94 -6.62 -0.88
N PHE A 75 5.08 -7.54 0.08
CA PHE A 75 6.40 -8.06 0.48
C PHE A 75 7.11 -8.79 -0.66
N PHE A 76 6.38 -9.62 -1.42
CA PHE A 76 6.91 -10.32 -2.58
C PHE A 76 7.45 -9.36 -3.65
N LEU A 77 6.76 -8.23 -3.90
CA LEU A 77 7.19 -7.23 -4.88
C LEU A 77 8.48 -6.48 -4.49
N LEU A 78 8.82 -6.48 -3.20
CA LEU A 78 10.05 -5.86 -2.69
C LEU A 78 11.24 -6.81 -2.68
N ASP A 79 11.01 -8.11 -2.90
CA ASP A 79 12.06 -9.12 -2.96
C ASP A 79 12.51 -9.34 -4.42
N PRO A 80 13.80 -9.13 -4.76
CA PRO A 80 14.30 -9.41 -6.10
C PRO A 80 14.12 -10.88 -6.43
N HIS A 81 13.37 -11.20 -7.49
CA HIS A 81 13.17 -12.59 -7.89
C HIS A 81 13.67 -12.86 -9.33
N PRO A 82 14.24 -14.06 -9.62
CA PRO A 82 14.98 -14.30 -10.87
C PRO A 82 14.20 -14.18 -12.18
N LYS A 83 12.86 -14.13 -12.11
CA LYS A 83 11.94 -14.11 -13.26
C LYS A 83 11.36 -12.73 -13.56
N MET A 84 11.55 -11.73 -12.70
CA MET A 84 11.10 -10.35 -12.91
C MET A 84 12.28 -9.39 -12.81
N PRO A 85 12.31 -8.31 -13.61
CA PRO A 85 13.27 -7.24 -13.40
C PRO A 85 13.15 -6.68 -11.98
N ASN A 86 14.28 -6.23 -11.43
CA ASN A 86 14.26 -5.50 -10.17
C ASN A 86 13.70 -4.09 -10.42
N PHE A 87 12.46 -3.87 -10.01
CA PHE A 87 11.82 -2.56 -10.09
C PHE A 87 12.13 -1.74 -8.84
N PRO A 88 12.42 -0.44 -8.96
CA PRO A 88 12.73 0.42 -7.82
C PRO A 88 11.45 0.84 -7.07
N LEU A 89 10.67 -0.14 -6.60
CA LEU A 89 9.46 0.07 -5.83
C LEU A 89 9.79 0.45 -4.38
N SER A 90 9.18 1.53 -3.90
CA SER A 90 9.05 1.81 -2.48
C SER A 90 8.02 0.87 -1.82
N ARG A 91 8.01 0.83 -0.48
CA ARG A 91 7.02 0.05 0.27
C ARG A 91 5.59 0.53 0.00
N THR A 92 5.41 1.84 -0.18
CA THR A 92 4.10 2.43 -0.50
C THR A 92 3.64 1.98 -1.88
N GLU A 93 4.50 2.10 -2.90
CA GLU A 93 4.17 1.68 -4.27
C GLU A 93 3.88 0.17 -4.37
N ALA A 94 4.61 -0.67 -3.62
CA ALA A 94 4.31 -2.09 -3.53
C ALA A 94 2.94 -2.37 -2.89
N GLY A 95 2.57 -1.59 -1.86
CA GLY A 95 1.25 -1.63 -1.25
C GLY A 95 0.13 -1.20 -2.20
N ASP A 96 0.35 -0.13 -2.96
CA ASP A 96 -0.58 0.39 -3.96
C ASP A 96 -0.83 -0.64 -5.06
N ILE A 97 0.22 -1.26 -5.60
CA ILE A 97 0.09 -2.35 -6.59
C ILE A 97 -0.67 -3.54 -6.00
N ALA A 98 -0.38 -3.92 -4.75
CA ALA A 98 -1.09 -5.02 -4.10
C ALA A 98 -2.58 -4.70 -3.88
N ALA A 99 -2.92 -3.46 -3.54
CA ALA A 99 -4.29 -2.98 -3.43
C ALA A 99 -5.01 -3.00 -4.78
N TYR A 100 -4.33 -2.59 -5.85
CA TYR A 100 -4.86 -2.72 -7.20
C TYR A 100 -5.14 -4.18 -7.58
N ILE A 101 -4.20 -5.10 -7.33
CA ILE A 101 -4.42 -6.52 -7.63
C ILE A 101 -5.61 -7.05 -6.82
N ALA A 102 -5.73 -6.66 -5.55
CA ALA A 102 -6.85 -7.08 -4.71
C ALA A 102 -8.22 -6.62 -5.26
N SER A 103 -8.28 -5.46 -5.93
CA SER A 103 -9.52 -4.92 -6.50
C SER A 103 -9.97 -5.64 -7.79
N LEU A 104 -9.16 -6.56 -8.34
CA LEU A 104 -9.45 -7.30 -9.58
C LEU A 104 -10.13 -8.67 -9.35
N ARG A 105 -10.68 -8.89 -8.15
CA ARG A 105 -11.42 -10.11 -7.81
C ARG A 105 -12.77 -10.21 -8.52
#